data_AF-A0A4P8F3V7-F1
#
_entry.id   AF-A0A4P8F3V7-F1
#
_cell.length_a   1.000
_cell.length_b   1.000
_cell.length_c   1.000
_cell.angle_alpha   90.00
_cell.angle_beta   90.00
_cell.angle_gamma   90.00
#
_symmetry.space_group_name_H-M   'P 1'
#
loop_
_entity.id
_entity.type
_entity.pdbx_description
1 polymer ?
#
loop_
_entity_poly.entity_id
_entity_poly.type
_entity_poly.pdbx_seq_one_letter_code
_entity_poly.pdbx_strand_id
1 'polypeptide(L)'
;MDKRLFLKSKQSFRRSLSPIQSGDRIDYKNLSLLYGLVSDQGKILSRRVNRSTLKQQRLITIAIKQARILSLLPFVNSLTFLLNKKKYEKSKSITPTTVLKNKKKYEKSKSITPTTVLKNKKKYEKSKSITPTTVLKNKKKYEKKQYEKKQVDH
;
A
#
# COMPACT_ATOMS: atom_id res chain seq x y z
N MET A 1 41.19 -41.70 17.43
CA MET A 1 41.05 -40.29 16.99
C MET A 1 40.02 -40.24 15.88
N ASP A 2 38.74 -40.10 16.24
CA ASP A 2 37.64 -40.22 15.29
C ASP A 2 37.46 -38.93 14.47
N LYS A 3 37.79 -39.00 13.18
CA LYS A 3 37.55 -37.92 12.23
C LYS A 3 36.05 -37.91 11.85
N ARG A 4 35.21 -37.27 12.66
CA ARG A 4 33.80 -37.01 12.27
C ARG A 4 33.81 -36.05 11.09
N LEU A 5 33.45 -36.55 9.91
CA LEU A 5 33.26 -35.72 8.71
C LEU A 5 32.07 -34.79 8.95
N PHE A 6 32.33 -33.48 9.00
CA PHE A 6 31.27 -32.47 9.05
C PHE A 6 30.50 -32.50 7.73
N LEU A 7 29.48 -33.35 7.65
CA LEU A 7 28.52 -33.39 6.55
C LEU A 7 27.62 -32.16 6.66
N LYS A 8 28.07 -31.06 6.05
CA LYS A 8 27.24 -29.86 5.91
C LYS A 8 25.96 -30.27 5.19
N SER A 9 24.81 -30.03 5.82
CA SER A 9 23.51 -30.29 5.19
C SER A 9 23.52 -29.59 3.82
N LYS A 10 23.09 -30.31 2.79
CA LYS A 10 22.87 -29.76 1.46
C LYS A 10 21.67 -28.81 1.57
N GLN A 11 21.86 -27.65 2.18
CA GLN A 11 20.90 -26.56 2.18
C GLN A 11 20.59 -26.32 0.70
N SER A 12 19.40 -26.74 0.25
CA SER A 12 18.99 -26.46 -1.10
C SER A 12 19.01 -24.95 -1.23
N PHE A 13 19.82 -24.43 -2.15
CA PHE A 13 19.69 -23.03 -2.53
C PHE A 13 18.23 -22.88 -2.97
N ARG A 14 17.38 -22.34 -2.09
CA ARG A 14 15.97 -22.12 -2.40
C ARG A 14 15.97 -21.15 -3.56
N ARG A 15 15.81 -21.68 -4.77
CA ARG A 15 15.77 -20.89 -6.00
C ARG A 15 14.48 -20.08 -5.91
N SER A 16 14.62 -18.81 -5.53
CA SER A 16 13.51 -17.87 -5.59
C SER A 16 12.99 -17.85 -7.02
N LEU A 17 11.72 -18.16 -7.20
CA LEU A 17 11.06 -18.02 -8.49
C LEU A 17 11.11 -16.55 -8.93
N SER A 18 11.27 -16.34 -10.24
CA SER A 18 11.21 -15.02 -10.83
C SER A 18 9.80 -14.45 -10.66
N PRO A 19 9.64 -13.16 -10.32
CA PRO A 19 8.33 -12.52 -10.28
C PRO A 19 7.63 -12.50 -11.66
N ILE A 20 8.42 -12.48 -12.73
CA ILE A 20 7.94 -12.55 -14.12
C ILE A 20 7.79 -14.01 -14.51
N GLN A 21 6.58 -14.40 -14.92
CA GLN A 21 6.30 -15.76 -15.36
C GLN A 21 6.73 -15.95 -16.82
N SER A 22 6.94 -17.22 -17.23
CA SER A 22 7.37 -17.55 -18.59
C SER A 22 6.34 -17.21 -19.68
N GLY A 23 5.06 -17.04 -19.31
CA GLY A 23 3.97 -16.67 -20.21
C GLY A 23 3.73 -15.16 -20.35
N ASP A 24 4.40 -14.35 -19.52
CA ASP A 24 4.22 -12.90 -19.57
C ASP A 24 4.91 -12.33 -20.81
N ARG A 25 4.14 -11.66 -21.68
CA ARG A 25 4.69 -11.04 -22.89
C ARG A 25 5.40 -9.72 -22.53
N ILE A 26 6.72 -9.70 -22.71
CA ILE A 26 7.58 -8.56 -22.41
C ILE A 26 7.68 -7.67 -23.65
N ASP A 27 6.76 -6.72 -23.79
CA ASP A 27 6.72 -5.74 -24.87
C ASP A 27 7.04 -4.32 -24.39
N TYR A 28 7.56 -3.47 -25.29
CA TYR A 28 7.84 -2.05 -25.01
C TYR A 28 6.59 -1.23 -24.66
N LYS A 29 5.40 -1.72 -25.04
CA LYS A 29 4.10 -1.10 -24.76
C LYS A 29 3.66 -1.26 -23.31
N ASN A 30 4.16 -2.30 -22.62
CA ASN A 30 3.74 -2.64 -21.26
C ASN A 30 4.51 -1.81 -20.22
N LEU A 31 4.23 -0.50 -20.18
CA LEU A 31 4.96 0.45 -19.35
C LEU A 31 4.94 0.07 -17.87
N SER A 32 3.80 -0.41 -17.37
CA SER A 32 3.66 -0.85 -15.98
C SER A 32 4.74 -1.87 -15.59
N LEU A 33 5.03 -2.84 -16.46
CA LEU A 33 6.08 -3.83 -16.24
C LEU A 33 7.47 -3.19 -16.33
N LEU A 34 7.71 -2.35 -17.35
CA LEU A 34 9.02 -1.71 -17.59
C LEU A 34 9.42 -0.74 -16.47
N TYR A 35 8.48 0.02 -15.90
CA TYR A 35 8.71 0.92 -14.77
C TYR A 35 9.29 0.21 -13.54
N GLY A 36 8.93 -1.07 -13.33
CA GLY A 36 9.44 -1.87 -12.22
C GLY A 36 10.84 -2.46 -12.46
N LEU A 37 11.30 -2.49 -13.72
CA LEU A 37 12.58 -3.07 -14.12
C LEU A 37 13.70 -2.04 -14.30
N VAL A 38 13.35 -0.77 -14.08
CA VAL A 38 14.26 0.37 -14.20
C VAL A 38 14.40 1.05 -12.83
N SER A 39 15.63 1.42 -12.51
CA SER A 39 15.96 2.13 -11.27
C SER A 39 15.38 3.54 -11.26
N ASP A 40 15.38 4.17 -10.10
CA ASP A 40 14.92 5.56 -9.96
C ASP A 40 15.78 6.56 -10.72
N GLN A 41 17.00 6.18 -11.09
CA GLN A 41 17.91 6.96 -11.93
C GLN A 41 17.68 6.74 -13.43
N GLY A 42 16.78 5.83 -13.80
CA GLY A 42 16.51 5.49 -15.19
C GLY A 42 17.41 4.38 -15.72
N LYS A 43 18.25 3.75 -14.89
CA LYS A 43 19.16 2.65 -15.30
C LYS A 43 18.43 1.31 -15.31
N ILE A 44 18.76 0.43 -16.25
CA ILE A 44 18.17 -0.92 -16.31
C ILE A 44 18.69 -1.74 -15.12
N LEU A 45 17.78 -2.35 -14.35
CA LEU A 45 18.15 -3.20 -13.23
C LEU A 45 18.80 -4.50 -13.71
N SER A 46 19.80 -4.96 -12.96
CA SER A 46 20.50 -6.19 -13.29
C SER A 46 19.62 -7.42 -13.10
N ARG A 47 19.95 -8.50 -13.81
CA ARG A 47 19.26 -9.80 -13.69
C ARG A 47 19.20 -10.31 -12.25
N ARG A 48 20.26 -10.11 -11.45
CA ARG A 48 20.33 -10.57 -10.05
C ARG A 48 19.29 -9.87 -9.17
N VAL A 49 19.04 -8.59 -9.43
CA VAL A 49 18.05 -7.78 -8.70
C VAL A 49 16.64 -8.19 -9.10
N ASN A 50 16.38 -8.29 -10.41
CA ASN A 50 15.06 -8.65 -10.95
C ASN A 50 14.71 -10.14 -10.74
N ARG A 51 15.70 -10.98 -10.39
CA ARG A 51 15.59 -12.44 -10.27
C ARG A 51 15.00 -13.08 -11.54
N SER A 52 15.35 -12.55 -12.72
CA SER A 52 14.85 -13.01 -14.02
C SER A 52 15.76 -14.09 -14.64
N THR A 53 15.22 -14.86 -15.58
CA THR A 53 16.04 -15.74 -16.43
C THR A 53 16.88 -14.93 -17.42
N LEU A 54 17.95 -15.53 -17.96
CA LEU A 54 18.79 -14.85 -18.96
C LEU A 54 17.99 -14.46 -20.21
N LYS A 55 17.10 -15.36 -20.67
CA LYS A 55 16.23 -15.12 -21.82
C LYS A 55 15.29 -13.94 -21.57
N GLN A 56 14.62 -13.90 -20.42
CA GLN A 56 13.78 -12.77 -20.02
C GLN A 56 14.58 -11.47 -19.96
N GLN A 57 15.77 -11.47 -19.34
CA GLN A 57 16.58 -10.25 -19.24
C GLN A 57 16.97 -9.67 -20.61
N ARG A 58 17.26 -10.52 -21.60
CA ARG A 58 17.52 -10.06 -22.98
C ARG A 58 16.29 -9.37 -23.56
N LEU A 59 15.11 -9.98 -23.44
CA LEU A 59 13.84 -9.41 -23.89
C LEU A 59 13.53 -8.07 -23.18
N ILE A 60 13.71 -8.02 -21.87
CA ILE A 60 13.56 -6.80 -21.05
C ILE A 60 14.47 -5.68 -21.59
N THR A 61 15.73 -6.00 -21.86
CA THR A 61 16.71 -5.00 -22.33
C THR A 61 16.32 -4.45 -23.69
N ILE A 62 15.84 -5.30 -24.61
CA ILE A 62 15.35 -4.88 -25.93
C ILE A 62 14.11 -4.00 -25.77
N ALA A 63 13.12 -4.44 -25.00
CA ALA A 63 11.88 -3.70 -24.77
C ALA A 63 12.12 -2.33 -24.14
N ILE A 64 13.02 -2.22 -23.15
CA ILE A 64 13.37 -0.92 -22.54
C ILE A 64 14.09 -0.01 -23.54
N LYS A 65 15.01 -0.54 -24.35
CA LYS A 65 15.70 0.27 -25.38
C LYS A 65 14.71 0.80 -26.41
N GLN A 66 13.79 -0.03 -26.88
CA GLN A 66 12.72 0.38 -27.79
C GLN A 66 11.83 1.47 -27.16
N ALA A 67 11.38 1.26 -25.92
CA ALA A 67 10.55 2.23 -25.20
C ALA A 67 11.25 3.58 -25.02
N ARG A 68 12.59 3.59 -24.84
CA ARG A 68 13.37 4.83 -24.74
C ARG A 68 13.48 5.59 -26.06
N ILE A 69 13.70 4.88 -27.16
CA ILE A 69 13.71 5.49 -28.51
C ILE A 69 12.36 6.13 -28.81
N LEU A 70 11.27 5.48 -28.42
CA LEU A 70 9.90 5.97 -28.56
C LEU A 70 9.51 7.02 -27.50
N SER A 71 10.45 7.49 -26.67
CA SER A 71 10.21 8.48 -25.61
C SER A 71 9.15 8.06 -24.57
N LEU A 72 8.85 6.76 -24.44
CA LEU A 72 7.95 6.22 -23.42
C LEU A 72 8.63 6.10 -22.06
N LEU A 73 9.95 5.87 -22.07
CA LEU A 73 10.82 5.89 -20.89
C LEU A 73 11.96 6.88 -21.11
N PRO A 74 12.34 7.67 -20.11
CA PRO A 74 13.48 8.56 -20.22
C PRO A 74 14.81 7.79 -20.06
N PHE A 75 15.88 8.38 -20.61
CA PHE A 75 17.25 7.88 -20.42
C PHE A 75 17.82 8.24 -19.05
N VAL A 76 17.47 9.44 -18.57
CA VAL A 76 17.83 9.98 -17.27
C VAL A 76 16.54 10.42 -16.60
N ASN A 77 16.25 9.86 -15.44
CA ASN A 77 15.01 10.20 -14.75
C ASN A 77 15.10 11.58 -14.08
N SER A 78 14.09 12.40 -14.31
CA SER A 78 13.82 13.62 -13.54
C SER A 78 12.69 13.35 -12.52
N LEU A 79 12.51 14.26 -11.56
CA LEU A 79 11.47 14.15 -10.52
C LEU A 79 10.07 13.87 -11.09
N THR A 80 9.76 14.36 -12.29
CA THR A 80 8.47 14.15 -12.97
C THR A 80 8.22 12.67 -13.32
N PHE A 81 9.26 11.93 -13.67
CA PHE A 81 9.16 10.49 -13.95
C PHE A 81 8.76 9.70 -12.70
N LEU A 82 9.30 10.05 -11.54
CA LEU A 82 9.00 9.37 -10.27
C LEU A 82 7.54 9.57 -9.84
N LEU A 83 6.95 10.73 -10.12
CA LEU A 83 5.53 10.98 -9.88
C LEU A 83 4.64 10.10 -10.76
N ASN A 84 5.01 9.92 -12.03
CA ASN A 84 4.28 9.02 -12.94
C ASN A 84 4.48 7.54 -12.58
N LYS A 85 5.68 7.14 -12.16
CA LYS A 85 5.97 5.77 -11.67
C LYS A 85 5.04 5.37 -10.52
N LYS A 86 4.76 6.27 -9.57
CA LYS A 86 3.80 6.03 -8.48
C LYS A 86 2.39 5.72 -8.97
N LYS A 87 1.96 6.26 -10.11
CA LYS A 87 0.64 5.97 -10.70
C LYS A 87 0.55 4.51 -11.16
N TYR A 88 1.60 4.00 -11.81
CA TYR A 88 1.65 2.63 -12.32
C TYR A 88 1.87 1.56 -11.23
N GLU A 89 2.48 1.93 -10.10
CA GLU A 89 2.62 1.03 -8.94
C GLU A 89 1.29 0.88 -8.16
N LYS A 90 0.49 1.95 -8.08
CA LYS A 90 -0.78 1.95 -7.34
C LYS A 90 -1.83 1.00 -7.95
N SER A 91 -1.77 0.76 -9.26
CA SER A 91 -2.65 -0.20 -9.96
C SER A 91 -2.22 -1.67 -9.80
N LYS A 92 -0.97 -1.95 -9.42
CA LYS A 92 -0.46 -3.32 -9.19
C LYS A 92 -0.78 -3.87 -7.81
N SER A 93 -0.93 -3.00 -6.80
CA SER A 93 -1.14 -3.39 -5.40
C SER A 93 -2.60 -3.70 -5.04
N ILE A 94 -3.43 -4.11 -6.01
CA ILE A 94 -4.73 -4.73 -5.69
C ILE A 94 -4.40 -6.13 -5.14
N THR A 95 -3.99 -6.16 -3.88
CA THR A 95 -3.77 -7.42 -3.16
C THR A 95 -5.13 -8.10 -2.97
N PRO A 96 -5.27 -9.41 -3.26
CA PRO A 96 -6.53 -10.13 -3.04
C PRO A 96 -7.00 -10.08 -1.56
N THR A 97 -6.09 -9.81 -0.63
CA THR A 97 -6.37 -9.61 0.79
C THR A 97 -7.24 -8.37 1.08
N THR A 98 -7.17 -7.30 0.26
CA THR A 98 -8.06 -6.13 0.41
C THR A 98 -9.46 -6.35 -0.17
N VAL A 99 -9.59 -7.17 -1.22
CA VAL A 99 -10.89 -7.53 -1.83
C VAL A 99 -11.69 -8.47 -0.92
N LEU A 100 -11.03 -9.46 -0.30
CA LEU A 100 -11.64 -10.38 0.67
C LEU A 100 -12.08 -9.68 1.97
N LYS A 101 -11.36 -8.64 2.43
CA LYS A 101 -11.76 -7.81 3.59
C LYS A 101 -13.01 -6.98 3.29
N ASN A 102 -13.14 -6.44 2.08
CA ASN A 102 -14.32 -5.66 1.69
C ASN A 102 -15.56 -6.55 1.48
N LYS A 103 -15.39 -7.77 0.93
CA LYS A 103 -16.45 -8.80 0.91
C LYS A 103 -16.93 -9.18 2.32
N LYS A 104 -16.00 -9.47 3.25
CA LYS A 104 -16.35 -9.77 4.66
C LYS A 104 -17.09 -8.61 5.35
N LYS A 105 -16.78 -7.35 5.00
CA LYS A 105 -17.47 -6.16 5.55
C LYS A 105 -18.91 -6.05 5.04
N TYR A 106 -19.13 -6.34 3.76
CA TYR A 106 -20.44 -6.33 3.10
C TYR A 106 -21.36 -7.49 3.56
N GLU A 107 -20.78 -8.69 3.73
CA GLU A 107 -21.46 -9.85 4.34
C GLU A 107 -21.85 -9.56 5.80
N LYS A 108 -20.95 -8.97 6.59
CA LYS A 108 -21.18 -8.64 8.01
C LYS A 108 -22.24 -7.54 8.23
N SER A 109 -22.47 -6.67 7.24
CA SER A 109 -23.55 -5.68 7.29
C SER A 109 -24.92 -6.22 6.86
N LYS A 110 -25.00 -7.41 6.25
CA LYS A 110 -26.29 -8.04 5.87
C LYS A 110 -26.90 -8.85 7.01
N SER A 111 -26.10 -9.40 7.93
CA SER A 111 -26.55 -10.14 9.11
C SER A 111 -26.71 -9.24 10.34
N ILE A 112 -27.57 -8.23 10.28
CA ILE A 112 -27.91 -7.42 11.48
C ILE A 112 -29.02 -8.17 12.21
N THR A 113 -28.71 -8.77 13.36
CA THR A 113 -29.73 -9.35 14.24
C THR A 113 -30.55 -8.23 14.92
N PRO A 114 -31.89 -8.38 15.05
CA PRO A 114 -32.81 -7.31 15.44
C PRO A 114 -32.56 -6.71 16.84
N THR A 115 -31.76 -7.36 17.68
CA THR A 115 -31.43 -6.92 19.04
C THR A 115 -30.47 -5.71 19.10
N THR A 116 -29.69 -5.45 18.06
CA THR A 116 -28.73 -4.32 18.01
C THR A 116 -29.39 -2.98 17.63
N VAL A 117 -30.47 -3.02 16.83
CA VAL A 117 -31.22 -1.84 16.40
C VAL A 117 -31.95 -1.17 17.58
N LEU A 118 -32.50 -1.97 18.50
CA LEU A 118 -33.16 -1.48 19.72
C LEU A 118 -32.20 -0.78 20.69
N LYS A 119 -30.93 -1.24 20.79
CA LYS A 119 -29.91 -0.57 21.63
C LYS A 119 -29.53 0.81 21.09
N ASN A 120 -29.46 0.95 19.77
CA ASN A 120 -29.14 2.22 19.14
C ASN A 120 -30.31 3.22 19.19
N LYS A 121 -31.56 2.74 19.06
CA LYS A 121 -32.77 3.55 19.30
C LYS A 121 -32.83 4.09 20.74
N LYS A 122 -32.58 3.25 21.76
CA LYS A 122 -32.55 3.70 23.17
C LYS A 122 -31.47 4.75 23.44
N LYS A 123 -30.32 4.67 22.76
CA LYS A 123 -29.23 5.63 22.90
C LYS A 123 -29.58 6.99 22.27
N TYR A 124 -30.33 6.99 21.16
CA TYR A 124 -30.82 8.19 20.50
C TYR A 124 -31.94 8.87 21.29
N GLU A 125 -32.90 8.11 21.81
CA GLU A 125 -33.95 8.62 22.73
C GLU A 125 -33.35 9.27 23.98
N LYS A 126 -32.32 8.66 24.58
CA LYS A 126 -31.63 9.19 25.77
C LYS A 126 -30.86 10.50 25.52
N SER A 127 -30.54 10.81 24.26
CA SER A 127 -29.87 12.07 23.88
C SER A 127 -30.83 13.22 23.58
N LYS A 128 -32.13 12.94 23.40
CA LYS A 128 -33.17 13.96 23.14
C LYS A 128 -33.71 14.61 24.42
N SER A 129 -33.57 13.98 25.59
CA SER A 129 -34.11 14.47 26.87
C SER A 129 -33.13 15.31 27.70
N ILE A 130 -32.09 15.88 27.08
CA ILE A 130 -31.15 16.79 27.75
C ILE A 130 -31.86 18.12 27.98
N THR A 131 -32.34 18.35 29.19
CA THR A 131 -33.05 19.58 29.57
C THR A 131 -32.11 20.79 29.51
N PRO A 132 -32.61 21.97 29.06
CA PRO A 132 -31.78 23.14 28.71
C PRO A 132 -31.00 23.74 29.89
N THR A 133 -31.32 23.36 31.14
CA THR A 133 -30.64 23.83 32.35
C THR A 133 -29.21 23.32 32.48
N THR A 134 -28.85 22.19 31.85
CA THR A 134 -27.50 21.60 31.92
C THR A 134 -26.48 22.30 30.99
N VAL A 135 -26.93 22.81 29.85
CA VAL A 135 -26.05 23.48 28.86
C VAL A 135 -25.57 24.84 29.39
N LEU A 136 -26.43 25.61 30.07
CA LEU A 136 -26.05 26.90 30.67
C LEU A 136 -25.03 26.77 31.81
N LYS A 137 -25.10 25.71 32.63
CA LYS A 137 -24.12 25.45 33.70
C LYS A 137 -22.71 25.21 33.14
N ASN A 138 -22.61 24.50 32.02
CA ASN A 138 -21.33 24.21 31.38
C ASN A 138 -20.73 25.45 30.70
N LYS A 139 -21.58 26.32 30.14
CA LYS A 139 -21.13 27.59 29.54
C LYS A 139 -20.56 28.56 30.58
N LYS A 140 -21.27 28.76 31.70
CA LYS A 140 -20.79 29.60 32.82
C LYS A 140 -19.46 29.11 33.42
N LYS A 141 -19.25 27.78 33.49
CA LYS A 141 -18.00 27.18 33.97
C LYS A 141 -16.82 27.46 33.02
N TYR A 142 -17.07 27.54 31.71
CA TYR A 142 -16.04 27.83 30.73
C TYR A 142 -15.62 29.30 30.77
N GLU A 143 -16.58 30.22 30.84
CA GLU A 143 -16.32 31.66 30.90
C GLU A 143 -15.53 32.06 32.16
N LYS A 144 -15.88 31.49 33.33
CA LYS A 144 -15.13 31.72 34.58
C LYS A 144 -13.66 31.27 34.47
N LYS A 145 -13.42 30.13 33.81
CA LYS A 145 -12.08 29.58 33.60
C LYS A 145 -11.23 30.39 32.61
N GLN A 146 -11.86 31.13 31.70
CA GLN A 146 -11.15 32.03 30.77
C GLN A 146 -10.79 33.37 31.43
N TYR A 147 -11.61 33.84 32.38
CA TYR A 147 -11.32 35.08 33.11
C TYR A 147 -10.18 34.89 34.11
N GLU A 148 -10.18 33.78 34.87
CA GLU A 148 -9.10 33.44 35.80
C GLU A 148 -7.75 33.27 35.09
N LYS A 149 -7.73 32.75 33.85
CA LYS A 149 -6.52 32.65 33.04
C LYS A 149 -5.95 33.99 32.59
N LYS A 150 -6.77 35.03 32.40
CA LYS A 150 -6.32 36.34 31.95
C LYS A 150 -5.72 37.21 33.06
N GLN A 151 -5.98 36.88 34.32
CA GLN A 151 -5.51 37.65 35.48
C GLN A 151 -4.12 37.22 35.98
N VAL A 152 -3.51 36.19 35.40
CA VAL A 152 -2.23 35.61 35.86
C VAL A 152 -1.04 36.05 34.99
N ASP A 153 -1.30 36.70 33.85
CA ASP A 153 -0.28 37.10 32.87
C ASP A 153 0.12 38.60 32.95
N HIS A 154 -0.12 39.27 34.09
CA HIS A 154 0.24 40.66 34.36
C HIS A 154 1.00 40.78 35.69
#